data_AF-A0A3B9QP90-F1
#
_entry.id   AF-A0A3B9QP90-F1
#
_cell.length_a   1.000
_cell.length_b   1.000
_cell.length_c   1.000
_cell.angle_alpha   90.00
_cell.angle_beta   90.00
_cell.angle_gamma   90.00
#
_symmetry.space_group_name_H-M   'P 1'
#
loop_
_entity.id
_entity.type
_entity.pdbx_description
1 polymer ?
#
loop_
_entity_poly.entity_id
_entity_poly.type
_entity_poly.pdbx_seq_one_letter_code
_entity_poly.pdbx_strand_id
1 'polypeptide(L)'
;MAADPDLDGVLDQGLLFKITGFPSPTARFESLTMFGVDDETISFSQHGVQLEFDLRPRPGLPYFPYFTAQKFLLNWALPGGVRLESETLLARTGFSHQRFSLTFSLGFVSFELCSTFQVEAHSVTLTPSLNLDCGWLRIFAQVTGQPPGFIGGLVVYGVRVRARMGDLSLEAIYSLDEQEHDLVLDPYVARVSLEGCRPGEGGRALFRADTYFHEGPEWGRLDLCLQGPVTSGLEVWTKTGIDPGGVCSWGLGARWRW
;
A
#
# COMPACT_ATOMS: atom_id res chain seq x y z
N MET A 1 -15.17 28.36 45.06
CA MET A 1 -14.54 27.05 44.77
C MET A 1 -14.59 26.87 43.28
N ALA A 2 -13.42 26.70 42.68
CA ALA A 2 -13.19 26.71 41.24
C ALA A 2 -13.91 25.54 40.56
N ALA A 3 -14.41 25.79 39.35
CA ALA A 3 -14.79 24.73 38.42
C ALA A 3 -13.52 23.91 38.10
N ASP A 4 -13.68 22.60 38.16
CA ASP A 4 -12.67 21.60 37.86
C ASP A 4 -12.17 21.76 36.40
N PRO A 5 -10.86 21.99 36.17
CA PRO A 5 -10.29 22.12 34.84
C PRO A 5 -9.99 20.77 34.14
N ASP A 6 -10.26 19.62 34.77
CA ASP A 6 -9.92 18.30 34.21
C ASP A 6 -11.10 17.59 33.48
N LEU A 7 -12.11 18.33 33.02
CA LEU A 7 -13.06 17.84 32.01
C LEU A 7 -12.57 18.17 30.59
N ASP A 8 -11.32 17.82 30.28
CA ASP A 8 -10.80 17.77 28.92
C ASP A 8 -11.50 16.61 28.20
N GLY A 9 -12.66 16.91 27.60
CA GLY A 9 -13.47 16.01 26.81
C GLY A 9 -12.82 15.64 25.47
N VAL A 10 -11.63 15.03 25.50
CA VAL A 10 -11.05 14.33 24.35
C VAL A 10 -11.64 12.92 24.35
N LEU A 11 -12.57 12.68 23.44
CA LEU A 11 -13.08 11.34 23.18
C LEU A 11 -12.13 10.64 22.18
N ASP A 12 -11.38 9.65 22.65
CA ASP A 12 -10.47 8.80 21.85
C ASP A 12 -11.22 7.76 20.98
N GLN A 13 -12.42 8.07 20.49
CA GLN A 13 -13.27 7.09 19.83
C GLN A 13 -13.70 7.57 18.45
N GLY A 14 -13.29 6.84 17.42
CA GLY A 14 -13.82 6.98 16.07
C GLY A 14 -15.07 6.10 15.88
N LEU A 15 -15.97 6.52 14.98
CA LEU A 15 -17.08 5.70 14.52
C LEU A 15 -16.98 5.41 13.03
N LEU A 16 -17.43 4.21 12.67
CA LEU A 16 -17.58 3.76 11.30
C LEU A 16 -18.99 3.22 11.09
N PHE A 17 -19.75 3.84 10.19
CA PHE A 17 -21.03 3.32 9.72
C PHE A 17 -20.82 2.63 8.38
N LYS A 18 -21.18 1.35 8.31
CA LYS A 18 -21.08 0.55 7.09
C LYS A 18 -22.46 0.18 6.57
N ILE A 19 -22.73 0.55 5.33
CA ILE A 19 -23.88 0.06 4.55
C ILE A 19 -23.33 -0.89 3.50
N THR A 20 -23.88 -2.09 3.41
CA THR A 20 -23.54 -3.07 2.37
C THR A 20 -24.80 -3.39 1.57
N GLY A 21 -24.70 -3.26 0.25
CA GLY A 21 -25.76 -3.61 -0.69
C GLY A 21 -25.25 -4.62 -1.72
N PHE A 22 -26.17 -5.42 -2.26
CA PHE A 22 -25.89 -6.39 -3.31
C PHE A 22 -26.79 -6.06 -4.51
N PRO A 23 -26.39 -5.11 -5.38
CA PRO A 23 -27.23 -4.70 -6.52
C PRO A 23 -27.44 -5.84 -7.54
N SER A 24 -26.60 -6.87 -7.50
CA SER A 24 -26.80 -8.14 -8.21
C SER A 24 -26.13 -9.27 -7.43
N PRO A 25 -26.39 -10.55 -7.79
CA PRO A 25 -25.71 -11.69 -7.14
C PRO A 25 -24.19 -11.67 -7.29
N THR A 26 -23.67 -10.94 -8.28
CA THR A 26 -22.24 -10.86 -8.59
C THR A 26 -21.63 -9.49 -8.28
N ALA A 27 -22.43 -8.55 -7.76
CA ALA A 27 -21.99 -7.21 -7.42
C ALA A 27 -22.24 -6.92 -5.93
N ARG A 28 -21.23 -6.34 -5.28
CA ARG A 28 -21.28 -5.87 -3.90
C ARG A 28 -20.90 -4.40 -3.87
N PHE A 29 -21.74 -3.61 -3.25
CA PHE A 29 -21.50 -2.20 -3.00
C PHE A 29 -21.38 -1.98 -1.49
N GLU A 30 -20.38 -1.21 -1.06
CA GLU A 30 -20.23 -0.78 0.32
C GLU A 30 -20.10 0.73 0.40
N SER A 31 -20.76 1.34 1.39
CA SER A 31 -20.57 2.73 1.76
C SER A 31 -20.12 2.77 3.22
N LEU A 32 -19.00 3.42 3.46
CA LEU A 32 -18.34 3.54 4.75
C LEU A 32 -18.30 5.01 5.14
N THR A 33 -19.03 5.41 6.17
CA THR A 33 -19.03 6.78 6.70
C THR A 33 -18.26 6.80 8.01
N MET A 34 -17.26 7.68 8.10
CA MET A 34 -16.29 7.74 9.20
C MET A 34 -16.45 9.04 9.97
N PHE A 35 -16.39 8.95 11.29
CA PHE A 35 -16.42 10.10 12.20
C PHE A 35 -15.28 10.00 13.20
N GLY A 36 -14.48 11.06 13.37
CA GLY A 36 -13.44 11.12 14.40
C GLY A 36 -12.20 10.23 14.19
N VAL A 37 -12.04 9.64 13.00
CA VAL A 37 -10.92 8.74 12.65
C VAL A 37 -9.84 9.54 11.91
N ASP A 38 -8.59 9.11 12.02
CA ASP A 38 -7.48 9.59 11.19
C ASP A 38 -7.57 9.02 9.75
N ASP A 39 -7.43 9.90 8.76
CA ASP A 39 -7.62 9.62 7.34
C ASP A 39 -6.44 8.87 6.70
N GLU A 40 -5.26 8.92 7.32
CA GLU A 40 -4.03 8.30 6.80
C GLU A 40 -3.79 6.86 7.26
N THR A 41 -4.48 6.39 8.31
CA THR A 41 -4.10 5.15 9.03
C THR A 41 -5.07 3.98 8.87
N ILE A 42 -6.06 4.06 7.98
CA ILE A 42 -6.99 2.96 7.74
C ILE A 42 -6.32 1.88 6.89
N SER A 43 -5.83 0.82 7.54
CA SER A 43 -5.31 -0.37 6.86
C SER A 43 -6.37 -1.47 6.75
N PHE A 44 -6.52 -2.04 5.55
CA PHE A 44 -7.46 -3.13 5.28
C PHE A 44 -6.67 -4.44 5.25
N SER A 45 -6.95 -5.35 6.19
CA SER A 45 -6.52 -6.74 6.05
C SER A 45 -7.73 -7.61 5.72
N GLN A 46 -7.71 -8.23 4.53
CA GLN A 46 -8.75 -9.16 4.11
C GLN A 46 -8.33 -10.57 4.56
N HIS A 47 -8.82 -11.01 5.72
CA HIS A 47 -8.73 -12.39 6.16
C HIS A 47 -10.12 -13.03 6.20
N GLY A 48 -10.47 -13.77 5.14
CA GLY A 48 -11.77 -14.43 5.08
C GLY A 48 -12.95 -13.45 5.14
N VAL A 49 -14.14 -13.95 5.42
CA VAL A 49 -15.43 -13.26 5.25
C VAL A 49 -15.62 -12.04 6.19
N GLN A 50 -14.66 -11.74 7.06
CA GLN A 50 -14.68 -10.60 7.97
C GLN A 50 -13.62 -9.56 7.60
N LEU A 51 -14.06 -8.31 7.42
CA LEU A 51 -13.18 -7.15 7.40
C LEU A 51 -12.95 -6.75 8.85
N GLU A 52 -11.71 -6.90 9.35
CA GLU A 52 -11.29 -6.27 10.60
C GLU A 52 -10.91 -4.82 10.31
N PHE A 53 -11.42 -3.90 11.13
CA PHE A 53 -11.16 -2.47 11.03
C PHE A 53 -10.24 -2.06 12.17
N ASP A 54 -9.04 -1.58 11.86
CA ASP A 54 -8.21 -0.86 12.81
C ASP A 54 -8.52 0.64 12.66
N LEU A 55 -9.33 1.19 13.57
CA LEU A 55 -9.70 2.60 13.58
C LEU A 55 -8.78 3.32 14.57
N ARG A 56 -7.96 4.24 14.06
CA ARG A 56 -7.17 5.12 14.94
C ARG A 56 -7.92 6.44 15.14
N PRO A 57 -8.28 6.79 16.39
CA PRO A 57 -8.91 8.06 16.67
C PRO A 57 -7.93 9.21 16.37
N ARG A 58 -8.45 10.34 15.87
CA ARG A 58 -7.64 11.54 15.65
C ARG A 58 -7.69 12.43 16.90
N PRO A 59 -6.57 12.61 17.63
CA PRO A 59 -6.56 13.41 18.85
C PRO A 59 -6.86 14.89 18.57
N GLY A 60 -7.59 15.55 19.47
CA GLY A 60 -7.86 16.99 19.43
C GLY A 60 -9.07 17.44 18.59
N LEU A 61 -9.97 16.53 18.21
CA LEU A 61 -11.20 16.91 17.48
C LEU A 61 -12.28 17.48 18.44
N PRO A 62 -12.86 18.65 18.13
CA PRO A 62 -13.87 19.26 18.99
C PRO A 62 -15.25 18.61 18.74
N TYR A 63 -15.76 17.90 19.74
CA TYR A 63 -17.12 17.34 19.84
C TYR A 63 -17.51 16.25 18.82
N PHE A 64 -18.30 15.29 19.29
CA PHE A 64 -18.82 14.15 18.52
C PHE A 64 -20.30 14.38 18.12
N PRO A 65 -20.76 13.97 16.91
CA PRO A 65 -20.02 13.30 15.83
C PRO A 65 -19.35 14.27 14.84
N TYR A 66 -18.04 14.12 14.65
CA TYR A 66 -17.26 14.91 13.70
C TYR A 66 -16.97 14.11 12.42
N PHE A 67 -17.55 14.50 11.28
CA PHE A 67 -17.34 13.77 10.02
C PHE A 67 -15.87 13.86 9.56
N THR A 68 -15.26 12.71 9.29
CA THR A 68 -13.90 12.61 8.74
C THR A 68 -13.94 12.34 7.24
N ALA A 69 -14.60 11.25 6.82
CA ALA A 69 -14.55 10.78 5.45
C ALA A 69 -15.73 9.86 5.10
N GLN A 70 -16.00 9.72 3.80
CA GLN A 70 -16.90 8.74 3.23
C GLN A 70 -16.19 7.98 2.11
N LYS A 71 -16.19 6.65 2.21
CA LYS A 71 -15.60 5.75 1.23
C LYS A 71 -16.67 4.88 0.59
N PHE A 72 -16.72 4.86 -0.73
CA PHE A 72 -17.58 3.98 -1.51
C PHE A 72 -16.74 2.89 -2.17
N LEU A 73 -17.21 1.65 -2.11
CA LEU A 73 -16.57 0.49 -2.73
C LEU A 73 -17.59 -0.23 -3.60
N LEU A 74 -17.23 -0.50 -4.85
CA LEU A 74 -17.97 -1.38 -5.73
C LEU A 74 -17.04 -2.52 -6.14
N ASN A 75 -17.48 -3.74 -5.93
CA ASN A 75 -16.84 -4.96 -6.41
C ASN A 75 -17.83 -5.70 -7.29
N TRP A 76 -17.48 -5.94 -8.55
CA TRP A 76 -18.36 -6.61 -9.50
C TRP A 76 -17.61 -7.71 -10.25
N ALA A 77 -18.02 -8.95 -10.01
CA ALA A 77 -17.61 -10.10 -10.80
C ALA A 77 -18.47 -10.17 -12.07
N LEU A 78 -17.81 -10.08 -13.22
CA LEU A 78 -18.41 -10.18 -14.55
C LEU A 78 -18.11 -11.57 -15.15
N PRO A 79 -18.92 -12.02 -16.12
CA PRO A 79 -18.64 -13.27 -16.83
C PRO A 79 -17.25 -13.27 -17.47
N GLY A 80 -16.64 -14.46 -17.59
CA GLY A 80 -15.35 -14.62 -18.26
C GLY A 80 -14.12 -14.29 -17.41
N GLY A 81 -14.23 -14.35 -16.08
CA GLY A 81 -13.09 -14.12 -15.17
C GLY A 81 -12.69 -12.65 -15.06
N VAL A 82 -13.61 -11.74 -15.39
CA VAL A 82 -13.39 -10.30 -15.31
C VAL A 82 -13.92 -9.79 -13.96
N ARG A 83 -13.13 -8.96 -13.29
CA ARG A 83 -13.51 -8.30 -12.04
C ARG A 83 -13.29 -6.81 -12.17
N LEU A 84 -14.33 -6.04 -11.89
CA LEU A 84 -14.30 -4.60 -11.79
C LEU A 84 -14.33 -4.21 -10.32
N GLU A 85 -13.39 -3.38 -9.90
CA GLU A 85 -13.39 -2.75 -8.60
C GLU A 85 -13.37 -1.24 -8.76
N SER A 86 -14.09 -0.55 -7.89
CA SER A 86 -14.10 0.91 -7.84
C SER A 86 -14.10 1.34 -6.39
N GLU A 87 -13.26 2.33 -6.08
CA GLU A 87 -13.14 2.94 -4.78
C GLU A 87 -13.18 4.45 -4.91
N THR A 88 -14.10 5.09 -4.19
CA THR A 88 -14.18 6.55 -4.10
C THR A 88 -13.94 6.97 -2.67
N LEU A 89 -13.04 7.92 -2.43
CA LEU A 89 -12.85 8.52 -1.11
C LEU A 89 -13.18 10.02 -1.16
N LEU A 90 -14.16 10.40 -0.34
CA LEU A 90 -14.47 11.79 -0.01
C LEU A 90 -13.95 12.06 1.39
N ALA A 91 -12.90 12.86 1.52
CA ALA A 91 -12.43 13.34 2.81
C ALA A 91 -13.21 14.60 3.21
N ARG A 92 -12.98 15.08 4.44
CA ARG A 92 -13.55 16.35 4.91
C ARG A 92 -13.19 17.53 4.00
N THR A 93 -12.00 17.53 3.43
CA THR A 93 -11.53 18.58 2.52
C THR A 93 -12.17 18.52 1.14
N GLY A 94 -12.96 17.47 0.86
CA GLY A 94 -13.67 17.26 -0.40
C GLY A 94 -13.32 15.92 -1.03
N PHE A 95 -13.40 15.85 -2.36
CA PHE A 95 -12.99 14.65 -3.08
C PHE A 95 -11.48 14.45 -2.94
N SER A 96 -11.08 13.30 -2.38
CA SER A 96 -9.67 12.92 -2.28
C SER A 96 -9.25 12.19 -3.55
N HIS A 97 -9.87 11.04 -3.82
CA HIS A 97 -9.50 10.22 -4.96
C HIS A 97 -10.60 9.26 -5.43
N GLN A 98 -10.44 8.81 -6.67
CA GLN A 98 -11.19 7.71 -7.26
C GLN A 98 -10.23 6.69 -7.84
N ARG A 99 -10.38 5.43 -7.46
CA ARG A 99 -9.65 4.29 -8.01
C ARG A 99 -10.60 3.41 -8.80
N PHE A 100 -10.13 2.91 -9.92
CA PHE A 100 -10.78 1.87 -10.72
C PHE A 100 -9.76 0.77 -10.96
N SER A 101 -10.09 -0.48 -10.65
CA SER A 101 -9.31 -1.64 -11.05
C SER A 101 -10.14 -2.52 -11.96
N LEU A 102 -9.54 -2.95 -13.07
CA LEU A 102 -10.13 -3.91 -13.98
C LEU A 102 -9.17 -5.09 -14.10
N THR A 103 -9.59 -6.23 -13.58
CA THR A 103 -8.81 -7.48 -13.60
C THR A 103 -9.42 -8.47 -14.58
N PHE A 104 -8.60 -9.06 -15.44
CA PHE A 104 -8.93 -10.16 -16.34
C PHE A 104 -8.10 -11.37 -15.94
N SER A 105 -8.73 -12.49 -15.58
CA SER A 105 -8.03 -13.71 -15.17
C SER A 105 -8.21 -14.83 -16.19
N LEU A 106 -7.09 -15.37 -16.69
CA LEU A 106 -6.99 -16.45 -17.68
C LEU A 106 -6.04 -17.54 -17.16
N GLY A 107 -6.56 -18.44 -16.33
CA GLY A 107 -5.77 -19.56 -15.77
C GLY A 107 -4.60 -19.07 -14.91
N PHE A 108 -3.37 -19.28 -15.40
CA PHE A 108 -2.12 -18.93 -14.71
C PHE A 108 -1.66 -17.47 -14.94
N VAL A 109 -2.44 -16.68 -15.69
CA VAL A 109 -2.16 -15.27 -15.98
C VAL A 109 -3.35 -14.43 -15.57
N SER A 110 -3.10 -13.29 -14.91
CA SER A 110 -4.09 -12.24 -14.80
C SER A 110 -3.51 -10.89 -15.22
N PHE A 111 -4.30 -10.11 -15.93
CA PHE A 111 -3.98 -8.74 -16.27
C PHE A 111 -4.85 -7.82 -15.41
N GLU A 112 -4.24 -6.85 -14.75
CA GLU A 112 -4.94 -5.87 -13.93
C GLU A 112 -4.54 -4.47 -14.36
N LEU A 113 -5.53 -3.64 -14.71
CA LEU A 113 -5.35 -2.22 -14.99
C LEU A 113 -5.94 -1.41 -13.85
N CYS A 114 -5.07 -0.78 -13.06
CA CYS A 114 -5.47 0.18 -12.04
C CYS A 114 -5.40 1.61 -12.58
N SER A 115 -6.43 2.41 -12.33
CA SER A 115 -6.45 3.85 -12.55
C SER A 115 -6.75 4.55 -11.23
N THR A 116 -5.97 5.56 -10.89
CA THR A 116 -6.21 6.41 -9.71
C THR A 116 -6.23 7.86 -10.15
N PHE A 117 -7.32 8.56 -9.84
CA PHE A 117 -7.43 10.00 -10.00
C PHE A 117 -7.34 10.67 -8.64
N GLN A 118 -6.42 11.63 -8.50
CA GLN A 118 -6.25 12.45 -7.29
C GLN A 118 -6.45 13.92 -7.65
N VAL A 119 -7.32 14.61 -6.90
CA VAL A 119 -7.64 16.02 -7.19
C VAL A 119 -6.53 16.97 -6.78
N GLU A 120 -5.91 16.76 -5.61
CA GLU A 120 -4.84 17.63 -5.12
C GLU A 120 -3.63 17.64 -6.06
N ALA A 121 -3.22 16.45 -6.53
CA ALA A 121 -2.12 16.28 -7.49
C ALA A 121 -2.51 16.61 -8.94
N HIS A 122 -3.79 16.91 -9.23
CA HIS A 122 -4.32 17.12 -10.58
C HIS A 122 -3.89 16.04 -11.58
N SER A 123 -3.71 14.81 -11.09
CA SER A 123 -3.06 13.72 -11.82
C SER A 123 -3.97 12.51 -11.92
N VAL A 124 -3.96 11.87 -13.10
CA VAL A 124 -4.47 10.51 -13.28
C VAL A 124 -3.26 9.59 -13.42
N THR A 125 -3.11 8.62 -12.53
CA THR A 125 -2.09 7.57 -12.65
C THR A 125 -2.73 6.30 -13.19
N LEU A 126 -2.05 5.65 -14.14
CA LEU A 126 -2.40 4.34 -14.66
C LEU A 126 -1.30 3.35 -14.31
N THR A 127 -1.68 2.23 -13.72
CA THR A 127 -0.76 1.16 -13.32
C THR A 127 -1.25 -0.16 -13.93
N PRO A 128 -0.93 -0.44 -15.20
CA PRO A 128 -1.13 -1.77 -15.75
C PRO A 128 -0.18 -2.76 -15.08
N SER A 129 -0.69 -3.95 -14.85
CA SER A 129 0.01 -5.03 -14.22
C SER A 129 -0.32 -6.37 -14.86
N LEU A 130 0.70 -7.20 -15.02
CA LEU A 130 0.60 -8.57 -15.51
C LEU A 130 1.06 -9.48 -14.37
N ASN A 131 0.14 -10.25 -13.82
CA ASN A 131 0.41 -11.25 -12.81
C ASN A 131 0.48 -12.63 -13.45
N LEU A 132 1.48 -13.39 -13.06
CA LEU A 132 1.73 -14.77 -13.44
C LEU A 132 1.76 -15.61 -12.14
N ASP A 133 1.55 -16.91 -12.23
CA ASP A 133 1.67 -17.79 -11.04
C ASP A 133 3.02 -17.66 -10.32
N CYS A 134 4.08 -17.37 -11.07
CA CYS A 134 5.44 -17.26 -10.57
C CYS A 134 5.91 -15.83 -10.31
N GLY A 135 5.07 -14.80 -10.46
CA GLY A 135 5.55 -13.42 -10.36
C GLY A 135 4.59 -12.38 -10.92
N TRP A 136 5.05 -11.15 -11.06
CA TRP A 136 4.27 -10.10 -11.70
C TRP A 136 5.15 -8.97 -12.26
N LEU A 137 4.61 -8.24 -13.22
CA LEU A 137 5.15 -7.01 -13.79
C LEU A 137 4.15 -5.88 -13.55
N ARG A 138 4.63 -4.73 -13.08
CA ARG A 138 3.86 -3.49 -12.93
C ARG A 138 4.58 -2.37 -13.64
N ILE A 139 3.83 -1.55 -14.36
CA ILE A 139 4.33 -0.33 -14.99
C ILE A 139 3.62 0.83 -14.32
N PHE A 140 4.38 1.81 -13.84
CA PHE A 140 3.84 3.03 -13.26
C PHE A 140 3.83 4.12 -14.33
N ALA A 141 2.64 4.63 -14.63
CA ALA A 141 2.47 5.68 -15.60
C ALA A 141 1.50 6.76 -15.10
N GLN A 142 1.68 7.98 -15.58
CA GLN A 142 0.80 9.10 -15.37
C GLN A 142 0.25 9.57 -16.71
N VAL A 143 -1.04 9.91 -16.73
CA VAL A 143 -1.69 10.52 -17.89
C VAL A 143 -1.37 12.00 -17.86
N THR A 144 -0.79 12.51 -18.95
CA THR A 144 -0.64 13.95 -19.16
C THR A 144 -1.84 14.48 -19.91
N GLY A 145 -2.50 15.48 -19.34
CA GLY A 145 -3.63 16.16 -19.96
C GLY A 145 -3.25 17.55 -20.42
N GLN A 146 -3.79 18.00 -21.54
CA GLN A 146 -3.80 19.43 -21.89
C GLN A 146 -5.24 19.95 -21.85
N PRO A 147 -5.48 21.13 -21.24
CA PRO A 147 -6.77 21.80 -21.38
C PRO A 147 -7.06 22.08 -22.87
N PRO A 148 -8.30 21.86 -23.37
CA PRO A 148 -9.47 21.39 -22.65
C PRO A 148 -9.66 19.86 -22.80
N GLY A 149 -9.24 19.10 -21.79
CA GLY A 149 -9.77 17.75 -21.52
C GLY A 149 -9.34 16.63 -22.48
N PHE A 150 -8.22 16.75 -23.19
CA PHE A 150 -7.67 15.64 -23.97
C PHE A 150 -6.52 14.97 -23.22
N ILE A 151 -6.49 13.63 -23.29
CA ILE A 151 -5.30 12.86 -22.91
C ILE A 151 -4.21 13.20 -23.93
N GLY A 152 -3.26 14.04 -23.52
CA GLY A 152 -2.13 14.48 -24.33
C GLY A 152 -1.03 13.41 -24.42
N GLY A 153 -0.99 12.47 -23.49
CA GLY A 153 -0.06 11.35 -23.52
C GLY A 153 -0.04 10.52 -22.24
N LEU A 154 0.90 9.57 -22.20
CA LEU A 154 1.24 8.76 -21.04
C LEU A 154 2.73 8.92 -20.78
N VAL A 155 3.10 9.29 -19.56
CA VAL A 155 4.48 9.32 -19.09
C VAL A 155 4.67 8.11 -18.19
N VAL A 156 5.55 7.20 -18.59
CA VAL A 156 5.94 6.06 -17.76
C VAL A 156 7.08 6.52 -16.86
N TYR A 157 6.86 6.50 -15.55
CA TYR A 157 7.83 6.95 -14.55
C TYR A 157 8.44 5.81 -13.75
N GLY A 158 8.02 4.56 -13.96
CA GLY A 158 8.74 3.43 -13.38
C GLY A 158 8.22 2.05 -13.77
N VAL A 159 9.02 1.04 -13.45
CA VAL A 159 8.71 -0.37 -13.70
C VAL A 159 9.09 -1.19 -12.49
N ARG A 160 8.24 -2.16 -12.12
CA ARG A 160 8.52 -3.11 -11.05
C ARG A 160 8.22 -4.53 -11.50
N VAL A 161 9.19 -5.41 -11.30
CA VAL A 161 9.10 -6.84 -11.62
C VAL A 161 9.30 -7.61 -10.34
N ARG A 162 8.49 -8.65 -10.12
CA ARG A 162 8.69 -9.64 -9.07
C ARG A 162 8.64 -11.04 -9.65
N ALA A 163 9.54 -11.89 -9.20
CA ALA A 163 9.52 -13.32 -9.45
C ALA A 163 9.59 -14.07 -8.12
N ARG A 164 8.95 -15.24 -8.05
CA ARG A 164 8.93 -16.10 -6.88
C ARG A 164 9.33 -17.52 -7.30
N MET A 165 10.28 -18.09 -6.56
CA MET A 165 10.82 -19.42 -6.78
C MET A 165 10.82 -20.15 -5.44
N GLY A 166 9.69 -20.80 -5.12
CA GLY A 166 9.46 -21.43 -3.82
C GLY A 166 9.47 -20.41 -2.67
N ASP A 167 10.44 -20.58 -1.78
CA ASP A 167 10.67 -19.76 -0.59
C ASP A 167 11.48 -18.49 -0.86
N LEU A 168 11.99 -18.33 -2.09
CA LEU A 168 12.72 -17.14 -2.54
C LEU A 168 11.80 -16.25 -3.38
N SER A 169 11.93 -14.93 -3.21
CA SER A 169 11.36 -13.95 -4.13
C SER A 169 12.41 -12.91 -4.51
N LEU A 170 12.47 -12.61 -5.80
CA LEU A 170 13.30 -11.57 -6.38
C LEU A 170 12.38 -10.44 -6.82
N GLU A 171 12.72 -9.20 -6.51
CA GLU A 171 11.99 -8.03 -6.94
C GLU A 171 12.95 -6.98 -7.46
N ALA A 172 12.64 -6.36 -8.59
CA ALA A 172 13.38 -5.24 -9.13
C ALA A 172 12.42 -4.06 -9.34
N ILE A 173 12.83 -2.87 -8.91
CA ILE A 173 12.14 -1.60 -9.16
C ILE A 173 13.13 -0.69 -9.89
N TYR A 174 12.65 -0.04 -10.94
CA TYR A 174 13.37 1.01 -11.64
C TYR A 174 12.47 2.25 -11.71
N SER A 175 12.95 3.36 -11.16
CA SER A 175 12.36 4.68 -11.28
C SER A 175 12.97 5.39 -12.50
N LEU A 176 12.11 5.91 -13.38
CA LEU A 176 12.51 6.71 -14.54
C LEU A 176 12.43 8.21 -14.24
N ASP A 177 11.81 8.59 -13.12
CA ASP A 177 11.64 9.98 -12.69
C ASP A 177 11.60 10.04 -11.15
N GLU A 178 12.75 10.35 -10.54
CA GLU A 178 12.87 10.48 -9.08
C GLU A 178 12.52 11.87 -8.57
N GLN A 179 12.41 12.87 -9.44
CA GLN A 179 12.18 14.24 -8.99
C GLN A 179 10.73 14.49 -8.61
N GLU A 180 9.81 13.81 -9.30
CA GLU A 180 8.37 13.91 -9.04
C GLU A 180 7.78 12.64 -8.40
N HIS A 181 8.48 11.48 -8.49
CA HIS A 181 7.93 10.18 -8.08
C HIS A 181 8.95 9.30 -7.32
N ASP A 182 8.88 9.31 -5.98
CA ASP A 182 9.74 8.53 -5.06
C ASP A 182 9.40 7.02 -5.05
N LEU A 183 9.67 6.31 -6.16
CA LEU A 183 9.47 4.86 -6.23
C LEU A 183 10.56 4.06 -5.51
N VAL A 184 11.73 4.66 -5.37
CA VAL A 184 12.91 4.11 -4.71
C VAL A 184 13.44 5.16 -3.73
N LEU A 185 14.27 4.75 -2.78
CA LEU A 185 14.87 5.65 -1.81
C LEU A 185 15.80 6.65 -2.53
N ASP A 186 15.66 7.94 -2.27
CA ASP A 186 16.62 8.94 -2.75
C ASP A 186 18.04 8.64 -2.23
N PRO A 187 19.09 8.81 -3.06
CA PRO A 187 19.12 9.28 -4.46
C PRO A 187 19.35 8.12 -5.46
N TYR A 188 18.55 7.06 -5.41
CA TYR A 188 18.80 5.81 -6.13
C TYR A 188 17.69 5.45 -7.14
N VAL A 189 17.99 5.49 -8.44
CA VAL A 189 17.02 5.18 -9.50
C VAL A 189 16.53 3.73 -9.54
N ALA A 190 17.22 2.78 -8.91
CA ALA A 190 16.82 1.38 -8.95
C ALA A 190 17.07 0.62 -7.65
N ARG A 191 16.22 -0.37 -7.39
CA ARG A 191 16.37 -1.32 -6.29
C ARG A 191 16.17 -2.75 -6.77
N VAL A 192 17.11 -3.63 -6.44
CA VAL A 192 16.95 -5.08 -6.56
C VAL A 192 16.88 -5.68 -5.16
N SER A 193 15.78 -6.36 -4.85
CA SER A 193 15.50 -7.00 -3.58
C SER A 193 15.49 -8.52 -3.75
N LEU A 194 16.28 -9.22 -2.95
CA LEU A 194 16.22 -10.66 -2.78
C LEU A 194 15.67 -10.96 -1.40
N GLU A 195 14.56 -11.70 -1.34
CA GLU A 195 13.92 -12.12 -0.10
C GLU A 195 13.84 -13.64 -0.03
N GLY A 196 14.25 -14.23 1.08
CA GLY A 196 14.08 -15.64 1.39
C GLY A 196 13.31 -15.82 2.69
N CYS A 197 12.22 -16.59 2.63
CA CYS A 197 11.38 -16.90 3.79
C CYS A 197 11.41 -18.41 4.05
N ARG A 198 11.92 -18.83 5.21
CA ARG A 198 11.88 -20.24 5.62
C ARG A 198 10.96 -20.43 6.82
N PRO A 199 10.03 -21.40 6.78
CA PRO A 199 9.28 -21.79 7.97
C PRO A 199 10.18 -22.50 8.98
N GLY A 200 10.00 -22.21 10.27
CA GLY A 200 10.70 -22.87 11.39
C GLY A 200 9.81 -23.02 12.61
N GLU A 201 10.30 -23.71 13.64
CA GLU A 201 9.59 -23.83 14.92
C GLU A 201 9.46 -22.43 15.57
N GLY A 202 8.23 -21.99 15.83
CA GLY A 202 7.95 -20.69 16.45
C GLY A 202 7.73 -19.51 15.48
N GLY A 203 7.82 -19.70 14.16
CA GLY A 203 7.54 -18.63 13.20
C GLY A 203 8.24 -18.76 11.85
N ARG A 204 8.38 -17.63 11.14
CA ARG A 204 9.08 -17.56 9.84
C ARG A 204 10.40 -16.82 10.01
N ALA A 205 11.48 -17.43 9.53
CA ALA A 205 12.77 -16.75 9.37
C ALA A 205 12.79 -16.06 8.00
N LEU A 206 13.20 -14.80 7.99
CA LEU A 206 13.27 -13.91 6.85
C LEU A 206 14.72 -13.45 6.66
N PHE A 207 15.26 -13.66 5.47
CA PHE A 207 16.43 -12.95 4.98
C PHE A 207 15.97 -12.02 3.86
N ARG A 208 16.43 -10.78 3.88
CA ARG A 208 16.20 -9.82 2.81
C ARG A 208 17.47 -9.02 2.53
N ALA A 209 17.78 -8.83 1.26
CA ALA A 209 18.87 -8.01 0.78
C ALA A 209 18.34 -7.06 -0.28
N ASP A 210 18.37 -5.76 -0.01
CA ASP A 210 17.96 -4.71 -0.93
C ASP A 210 19.20 -3.96 -1.41
N THR A 211 19.55 -4.14 -2.68
CA THR A 211 20.64 -3.39 -3.33
C THR A 211 20.06 -2.22 -4.11
N TYR A 212 20.58 -1.04 -3.84
CA TYR A 212 20.20 0.23 -4.46
C TYR A 212 21.28 0.70 -5.43
N PHE A 213 20.87 1.25 -6.56
CA PHE A 213 21.75 1.68 -7.64
C PHE A 213 21.48 3.14 -8.00
N HIS A 214 22.55 3.86 -8.30
CA HIS A 214 22.47 5.17 -8.95
C HIS A 214 22.13 5.01 -10.44
N GLU A 215 22.04 6.12 -11.16
CA GLU A 215 21.90 6.10 -12.62
C GLU A 215 23.10 5.39 -13.26
N GLY A 216 22.88 4.15 -13.73
CA GLY A 216 23.91 3.27 -14.26
C GLY A 216 24.08 1.96 -13.46
N PRO A 217 25.18 1.21 -13.68
CA PRO A 217 25.43 -0.07 -13.02
C PRO A 217 26.06 0.07 -11.62
N GLU A 218 26.30 1.29 -11.15
CA GLU A 218 26.97 1.55 -9.87
C GLU A 218 26.00 1.33 -8.70
N TRP A 219 26.32 0.37 -7.85
CA TRP A 219 25.60 0.17 -6.59
C TRP A 219 25.99 1.29 -5.61
N GLY A 220 25.00 1.83 -4.91
CA GLY A 220 25.21 2.91 -3.95
C GLY A 220 24.89 2.52 -2.51
N ARG A 221 24.03 1.51 -2.29
CA ARG A 221 23.71 1.00 -0.95
C ARG A 221 23.20 -0.43 -0.98
N LEU A 222 23.45 -1.17 0.09
CA LEU A 222 22.93 -2.50 0.35
C LEU A 222 22.33 -2.53 1.76
N ASP A 223 21.03 -2.76 1.86
CA ASP A 223 20.36 -3.00 3.13
C ASP A 223 20.11 -4.51 3.31
N LEU A 224 20.74 -5.07 4.34
CA LEU A 224 20.55 -6.46 4.76
C LEU A 224 19.60 -6.49 5.95
N CYS A 225 18.64 -7.41 5.94
CA CYS A 225 17.73 -7.67 7.04
C CYS A 225 17.67 -9.17 7.30
N LEU A 226 17.95 -9.56 8.54
CA LEU A 226 17.75 -10.91 9.05
C LEU A 226 16.75 -10.84 10.19
N GLN A 227 15.68 -11.61 10.12
CA GLN A 227 14.63 -11.66 11.12
C GLN A 227 14.21 -13.11 11.35
N GLY A 228 13.92 -13.49 12.58
CA GLY A 228 13.42 -14.83 12.85
C GLY A 228 13.00 -15.05 14.28
N PRO A 229 12.20 -16.10 14.52
CA PRO A 229 11.81 -16.50 15.85
C PRO A 229 13.02 -17.09 16.60
N VAL A 230 13.20 -16.69 17.86
CA VAL A 230 14.08 -17.37 18.82
C VAL A 230 13.27 -18.37 19.64
N THR A 231 12.03 -18.01 19.97
CA THR A 231 11.04 -18.88 20.63
C THR A 231 9.65 -18.57 20.06
N SER A 232 8.62 -19.31 20.46
CA SER A 232 7.23 -19.07 20.03
C SER A 232 6.68 -17.68 20.41
N GLY A 233 7.26 -17.02 21.42
CA GLY A 233 6.84 -15.69 21.88
C GLY A 233 7.85 -14.57 21.59
N LEU A 234 9.03 -14.90 21.04
CA LEU A 234 10.13 -13.94 20.83
C LEU A 234 10.67 -14.02 19.41
N GLU A 235 10.60 -12.88 18.72
CA GLU A 235 11.14 -12.67 17.38
C GLU A 235 12.26 -11.63 17.46
N VAL A 236 13.42 -11.92 16.86
CA VAL A 236 14.55 -10.98 16.80
C VAL A 236 14.84 -10.59 15.37
N TRP A 237 15.42 -9.41 15.19
CA TRP A 237 15.86 -8.94 13.89
C TRP A 237 17.14 -8.13 14.00
N THR A 238 17.94 -8.17 12.94
CA THR A 238 19.08 -7.29 12.70
C THR A 238 18.95 -6.70 11.31
N LYS A 239 19.27 -5.41 11.18
CA LYS A 239 19.33 -4.69 9.91
C LYS A 239 20.69 -4.01 9.80
N THR A 240 21.32 -4.12 8.64
CA THR A 240 22.63 -3.53 8.37
C THR A 240 22.57 -2.83 7.03
N GLY A 241 22.83 -1.52 7.02
CA GLY A 241 23.04 -0.77 5.79
C GLY A 241 24.53 -0.65 5.49
N ILE A 242 24.90 -0.91 4.26
CA ILE A 242 26.28 -0.87 3.74
C ILE A 242 26.29 0.03 2.52
N ASP A 243 27.25 0.93 2.43
CA ASP A 243 27.53 1.75 1.25
C ASP A 243 29.00 1.53 0.79
N PRO A 244 29.47 2.16 -0.28
CA PRO A 244 30.86 2.02 -0.73
C PRO A 244 31.92 2.41 0.32
N GLY A 245 31.54 3.22 1.33
CA GLY A 245 32.40 3.59 2.46
C GLY A 245 32.41 2.57 3.60
N GLY A 246 31.52 1.58 3.59
CA GLY A 246 31.44 0.52 4.58
C GLY A 246 30.07 0.45 5.25
N VAL A 247 30.03 -0.01 6.51
CA VAL A 247 28.77 -0.12 7.27
C VAL A 247 28.31 1.29 7.67
N CYS A 248 27.21 1.75 7.09
CA CYS A 248 26.64 3.07 7.36
C CYS A 248 25.54 3.03 8.42
N SER A 249 24.91 1.88 8.64
CA SER A 249 23.93 1.71 9.71
C SER A 249 23.87 0.28 10.20
N TRP A 250 23.59 0.11 11.49
CA TRP A 250 23.29 -1.19 12.08
C TRP A 250 22.22 -1.01 13.16
N GLY A 251 21.22 -1.89 13.13
CA GLY A 251 20.14 -1.90 14.10
C GLY A 251 19.82 -3.33 14.49
N LEU A 252 19.49 -3.52 15.76
CA LEU A 252 19.03 -4.79 16.31
C LEU A 252 17.74 -4.53 17.09
N GLY A 253 16.80 -5.46 17.01
CA GLY A 253 15.56 -5.35 17.77
C GLY A 253 14.93 -6.70 18.05
N ALA A 254 13.97 -6.67 18.96
CA ALA A 254 13.20 -7.83 19.36
C ALA A 254 11.72 -7.45 19.48
N ARG A 255 10.84 -8.41 19.19
CA ARG A 255 9.41 -8.28 19.33
C ARG A 255 8.91 -9.45 20.18
N TRP A 256 8.26 -9.10 21.29
CA TRP A 256 7.59 -10.05 22.17
C TRP A 256 6.10 -10.13 21.81
N ARG A 257 5.54 -11.34 21.83
CA ARG A 257 4.09 -11.57 21.74
C ARG A 257 3.65 -12.31 23.00
N TRP A 258 2.64 -11.77 23.69
CA TRP A 258 2.01 -12.34 24.88
C TRP A 258 0.54 -12.62 24.62
#